data_AF-A0AAX6HT63-F1
#
_entry.id   AF-A0AAX6HT63-F1
#
_cell.length_a   1.000
_cell.length_b   1.000
_cell.length_c   1.000
_cell.angle_alpha   90.00
_cell.angle_beta   90.00
_cell.angle_gamma   90.00
#
_symmetry.space_group_name_H-M   'P 1'
#
loop_
_entity.id
_entity.type
_entity.pdbx_description
1 polymer ?
#
loop_
_entity_poly.entity_id
_entity_poly.type
_entity_poly.pdbx_seq_one_letter_code
_entity_poly.pdbx_strand_id
1 'polypeptide(L)' 'MVARTVNLKETTLYVTLEPCAICSEAILQARIDIVVWGAPNKLLGADGSWIR' A
#
# COMPACT_ATOMS: atom_id res chain seq x y z
N MET A 1 -2.18 -8.50 -11.14
CA MET A 1 -1.41 -9.36 -10.21
C MET A 1 -2.40 -9.93 -9.21
N VAL A 2 -2.59 -11.25 -9.15
CA VAL A 2 -3.44 -11.89 -8.15
C VAL A 2 -2.63 -12.98 -7.48
N ALA A 3 -2.18 -12.72 -6.25
CA ALA A 3 -1.67 -13.77 -5.38
C ALA A 3 -2.85 -14.55 -4.78
N ARG A 4 -2.75 -15.88 -4.72
CA ARG A 4 -3.81 -16.76 -4.20
C ARG A 4 -3.55 -17.26 -2.77
N THR A 5 -2.66 -16.60 -2.06
CA THR A 5 -2.31 -16.89 -0.66
C THR A 5 -2.95 -15.85 0.26
N VAL A 6 -3.20 -16.24 1.51
CA VAL A 6 -3.80 -15.38 2.54
C VAL A 6 -2.80 -14.39 3.14
N ASN A 7 -1.50 -14.61 2.97
CA ASN A 7 -0.45 -13.70 3.46
C ASN A 7 0.74 -13.63 2.50
N LEU A 8 1.47 -12.52 2.59
CA LEU A 8 2.60 -12.11 1.74
C LEU A 8 3.77 -11.60 2.59
N LYS A 9 4.07 -12.30 3.69
CA LYS A 9 5.26 -11.99 4.51
C LYS A 9 6.54 -12.09 3.68
N GLU A 10 7.59 -11.37 4.09
CA GLU A 10 8.90 -11.33 3.42
C GLU A 10 8.84 -10.76 2.01
N THR A 11 7.84 -9.91 1.73
CA THR A 11 7.68 -9.25 0.43
C THR A 11 7.76 -7.73 0.52
N THR A 12 8.21 -7.13 -0.58
CA THR A 12 8.15 -5.69 -0.81
C THR A 12 7.17 -5.39 -1.93
N LEU A 13 6.17 -4.56 -1.65
CA LEU A 13 5.20 -4.09 -2.63
C LEU A 13 5.65 -2.76 -3.23
N TYR A 14 5.85 -2.73 -4.54
CA TYR A 14 6.09 -1.50 -5.29
C TYR A 14 4.79 -1.04 -5.95
N VAL A 15 4.41 0.21 -5.70
CA VAL A 15 3.22 0.82 -6.29
C VAL A 15 3.56 2.22 -6.81
N THR A 16 2.97 2.64 -7.93
CA THR A 16 3.32 3.93 -8.53
C THR A 16 2.71 5.12 -7.80
N LEU A 17 1.60 4.93 -7.09
CA LEU A 17 0.86 5.94 -6.36
C LEU A 17 0.76 5.53 -4.89
N GLU A 18 0.82 6.50 -3.99
CA GLU A 18 0.60 6.28 -2.56
C GLU A 18 -0.73 5.54 -2.30
N PRO A 19 -0.71 4.47 -1.50
CA PRO A 19 -1.89 3.67 -1.22
C PRO A 19 -2.94 4.48 -0.46
N CYS A 20 -4.21 4.28 -0.83
CA CYS A 20 -5.32 4.85 -0.07
C CYS A 20 -5.60 4.05 1.22
N ALA A 21 -6.54 4.51 2.04
CA ALA A 21 -6.91 3.84 3.29
C ALA A 21 -7.29 2.36 3.09
N ILE A 22 -8.11 2.06 2.07
CA ILE A 22 -8.54 0.68 1.77
C ILE A 22 -7.35 -0.19 1.36
N CYS A 23 -6.46 0.33 0.51
CA CYS A 23 -5.26 -0.41 0.09
C CYS A 23 -4.30 -0.65 1.26
N SER A 24 -4.15 0.34 2.15
CA SER A 24 -3.26 0.25 3.31
C SER A 24 -3.76 -0.80 4.31
N GLU A 25 -5.08 -0.87 4.54
CA GLU A 25 -5.70 -1.94 5.32
C GLU A 25 -5.46 -3.33 4.70
N ALA A 26 -5.63 -3.45 3.38
CA ALA A 26 -5.38 -4.71 2.69
C ALA A 26 -3.91 -5.16 2.78
N ILE A 27 -2.96 -4.23 2.67
CA ILE A 27 -1.52 -4.46 2.84
C ILE A 27 -1.22 -4.96 4.26
N LEU A 28 -1.82 -4.33 5.27
CA LEU A 28 -1.68 -4.72 6.67
C LEU A 28 -2.21 -6.15 6.92
N GLN A 29 -3.40 -6.45 6.41
CA GLN A 29 -3.99 -7.81 6.49
C GLN A 29 -3.16 -8.85 5.75
N ALA A 30 -2.59 -8.50 4.60
CA ALA A 30 -1.71 -9.36 3.84
C ALA A 30 -0.33 -9.54 4.50
N ARG A 31 0.03 -8.72 5.49
CA ARG A 31 1.31 -8.75 6.21
C ARG A 31 2.52 -8.56 5.27
N ILE A 32 2.42 -7.59 4.37
CA ILE A 32 3.53 -7.16 3.54
C ILE A 32 4.50 -6.33 4.40
N ASP A 33 5.80 -6.57 4.30
CA ASP A 33 6.78 -5.96 5.20
C ASP A 33 7.16 -4.54 4.78
N ILE A 34 7.30 -4.31 3.49
CA ILE A 34 7.75 -3.01 2.95
C ILE A 34 6.82 -2.60 1.81
N VAL A 35 6.37 -1.35 1.83
CA VAL A 35 5.66 -0.73 0.72
C VAL A 35 6.49 0.44 0.22
N VAL A 36 6.82 0.44 -1.06
CA VAL A 36 7.51 1.53 -1.75
C VAL A 36 6.54 2.14 -2.74
N TRP A 37 6.31 3.44 -2.61
CA TRP A 37 5.41 4.18 -3.49
C TRP A 37 6.11 5.37 -4.16
N GLY A 38 5.63 5.74 -5.36
CA GLY A 38 6.25 6.78 -6.19
C GLY A 38 5.66 8.17 -5.97
N ALA A 39 4.42 8.39 -6.42
CA ALA A 39 3.76 9.69 -6.39
C ALA A 39 2.80 9.82 -5.19
N PRO A 40 2.68 11.03 -4.60
CA PRO A 40 1.72 11.31 -3.53
C PRO A 40 0.27 11.26 -4.02
N ASN A 41 -0.63 10.71 -3.21
CA ASN A 41 -2.07 10.67 -3.49
C ASN A 41 -2.78 11.82 -2.76
N LYS A 42 -2.96 12.94 -3.47
CA LYS A 42 -3.52 14.20 -2.94
C LYS A 42 -4.99 14.16 -2.53
N LEU A 43 -5.71 13.09 -2.86
CA LEU A 43 -7.14 12.98 -2.55
C LEU A 43 -7.40 12.03 -1.38
N LEU A 44 -6.71 10.88 -1.37
CA LEU A 44 -7.07 9.75 -0.50
C LEU A 44 -5.84 9.05 0.10
N GLY A 45 -4.65 9.65 0.02
CA GLY A 45 -3.41 9.05 0.51
C GLY A 45 -3.45 8.72 2.01
N ALA A 46 -3.10 7.48 2.36
CA ALA A 46 -3.10 7.04 3.75
C ALA A 46 -1.90 7.57 4.56
N ASP A 47 -0.82 7.99 3.91
CA ASP A 47 0.36 8.63 4.52
C ASP A 47 0.17 10.16 4.68
N GLY A 48 -1.01 10.67 4.32
CA GLY A 48 -1.37 12.06 4.58
C GLY A 48 -0.95 13.05 3.49
N SER A 49 -0.62 12.60 2.27
CA SER A 49 -0.28 13.51 1.16
C SER A 49 -1.40 14.44 0.70
N TRP A 50 -2.62 14.25 1.21
CA TRP A 50 -3.75 15.17 0.98
C TRP A 50 -3.76 16.37 1.94
N ILE A 51 -2.94 16.35 3.00
CA ILE A 51 -2.81 17.43 3.99
C ILE A 51 -1.59 18.34 3.68
N ARG A 52 -0.63 17.84 2.90
CA ARG A 52 0.67 18.48 2.65
C ARG A 52 0.73 19.31 1.37
#